data_AF-K0VEE1-F1
#
_entry.id   AF-K0VEE1-F1
#
_cell.length_a   1.000
_cell.length_b   1.000
_cell.length_c   1.000
_cell.angle_alpha   90.00
_cell.angle_beta   90.00
_cell.angle_gamma   90.00
#
_symmetry.space_group_name_H-M   'P 1'
#
loop_
_entity.id
_entity.type
_entity.pdbx_description
1 polymer ?
#
loop_
_entity_poly.entity_id
_entity_poly.type
_entity_poly.pdbx_seq_one_letter_code
_entity_poly.pdbx_strand_id
1 'polypeptide(L)'
;VVLAGLAKCGKLDHEAALPSGRRPDISFREGQLAIVADITCVSDAGLDEQNPFTELMRLISDAKSKLGLPSGGLRLQVHSKDVVSNRGRKRVLRLPPRKQLHEFVQREIIPRVREQISEGVSPITIFIDTEDTGIEVIIDPAGSDFTSGGHAAYSAPTILDNNPLYKALKAKADQLRGADSITGVIVVDGDCQALSTERLGHDTVSREQIAQRFLQQYSSVDFVLIIAVQEVLAPTWPARNAIKLMPGLVTRDRSLRSILKGVFEQMLSDLPMPTCSASTGVSQAQTSGYGLGHHGGFKMDSNKLRVSARELMEVLAGQRTFDEDAALGARDGGTPKSEISKKFARELSLGRLPSEISIIPSGEDECDDWIEFRFDSPDPAISRFR
;
A
#
# COMPACT_ATOMS: atom_id res chain seq x y z
N VAL A 1 -11.74 -8.45 -6.27
CA VAL A 1 -11.57 -9.37 -5.12
C VAL A 1 -12.89 -9.63 -4.40
N VAL A 2 -13.53 -8.64 -3.77
CA VAL A 2 -14.82 -8.80 -3.05
C VAL A 2 -15.90 -9.49 -3.91
N LEU A 3 -16.14 -9.01 -5.13
CA LEU A 3 -17.10 -9.60 -6.06
C LEU A 3 -16.80 -11.08 -6.36
N ALA A 4 -15.52 -11.42 -6.56
CA ALA A 4 -15.10 -12.79 -6.83
C ALA A 4 -15.33 -13.70 -5.61
N GLY A 5 -15.09 -13.21 -4.39
CA GLY A 5 -15.42 -13.93 -3.17
C GLY A 5 -16.93 -14.19 -3.05
N LEU A 6 -17.76 -13.16 -3.25
CA LEU A 6 -19.23 -13.32 -3.15
C LEU A 6 -19.79 -14.26 -4.22
N ALA A 7 -19.24 -14.23 -5.43
CA ALA A 7 -19.66 -15.11 -6.52
C ALA A 7 -19.44 -16.60 -6.22
N LYS A 8 -18.54 -16.95 -5.28
CA LYS A 8 -18.35 -18.32 -4.80
C LYS A 8 -19.40 -18.75 -3.77
N CYS A 9 -20.00 -17.80 -3.04
CA CYS A 9 -20.98 -18.08 -2.00
C CYS A 9 -22.42 -18.21 -2.52
N GLY A 10 -22.74 -17.67 -3.69
CA GLY A 10 -24.10 -17.62 -4.20
C GLY A 10 -24.21 -16.93 -5.56
N LYS A 11 -25.44 -16.59 -5.95
CA LYS A 11 -25.68 -15.91 -7.22
C LYS A 11 -25.41 -14.41 -7.06
N LEU A 12 -24.44 -13.90 -7.81
CA LEU A 12 -24.05 -12.49 -7.82
C LEU A 12 -24.31 -11.88 -9.20
N ASP A 13 -25.03 -10.77 -9.22
CA ASP A 13 -25.18 -9.88 -10.38
C ASP A 13 -24.46 -8.56 -10.08
N HIS A 14 -23.59 -8.12 -10.98
CA HIS A 14 -22.83 -6.87 -10.86
C HIS A 14 -23.57 -5.70 -11.53
N GLU A 15 -23.65 -4.54 -10.86
CA GLU A 15 -24.33 -3.33 -11.37
C GLU A 15 -25.77 -3.59 -11.85
N ALA A 16 -26.50 -4.44 -11.13
CA ALA A 16 -27.91 -4.70 -11.40
C ALA A 16 -28.73 -3.44 -11.10
N ALA A 17 -29.55 -3.01 -12.06
CA ALA A 17 -30.36 -1.81 -11.89
C ALA A 17 -31.49 -2.02 -10.88
N LEU A 18 -31.61 -1.11 -9.92
CA LEU A 18 -32.76 -0.99 -9.03
C LEU A 18 -33.94 -0.37 -9.78
N PRO A 19 -35.18 -0.49 -9.26
CA PRO A 19 -36.34 0.22 -9.80
C PRO A 19 -36.16 1.74 -9.89
N SER A 20 -35.27 2.29 -9.05
CA SER A 20 -34.88 3.71 -9.05
C SER A 20 -33.92 4.09 -10.20
N GLY A 21 -33.46 3.15 -11.01
CA GLY A 21 -32.45 3.35 -12.07
C GLY A 21 -31.00 3.37 -11.57
N ARG A 22 -30.78 3.34 -10.25
CA ARG A 22 -29.45 3.23 -9.65
C ARG A 22 -28.87 1.83 -9.85
N ARG A 23 -27.54 1.73 -9.92
CA ARG A 23 -26.82 0.49 -10.22
C ARG A 23 -25.76 0.22 -9.14
N PRO A 24 -26.16 -0.30 -7.97
CA PRO A 24 -25.21 -0.70 -6.92
C PRO A 24 -24.31 -1.83 -7.42
N ASP A 25 -23.08 -1.90 -6.89
CA ASP A 25 -22.07 -2.88 -7.33
C ASP A 25 -22.52 -4.33 -7.15
N ILE A 26 -23.31 -4.62 -6.10
CA ILE A 26 -23.68 -5.98 -5.69
C ILE A 26 -25.19 -6.14 -5.67
N SER A 27 -25.69 -7.14 -6.39
CA SER A 27 -26.98 -7.80 -6.15
C SER A 27 -26.71 -9.29 -5.93
N PHE A 28 -26.81 -9.74 -4.67
CA PHE A 28 -26.45 -11.09 -4.25
C PHE A 28 -27.65 -11.87 -3.71
N ARG A 29 -27.72 -13.16 -4.04
CA ARG A 29 -28.75 -14.08 -3.55
C ARG A 29 -28.15 -15.44 -3.16
N GLU A 30 -28.54 -15.92 -1.99
CA GLU A 30 -28.24 -17.26 -1.50
C GLU A 30 -29.46 -17.81 -0.75
N GLY A 31 -30.14 -18.81 -1.33
CA GLY A 31 -31.40 -19.31 -0.77
C GLY A 31 -32.45 -18.20 -0.61
N GLN A 32 -32.83 -17.91 0.63
CA GLN A 32 -33.79 -16.85 0.97
C GLN A 32 -33.12 -15.50 1.28
N LEU A 33 -31.80 -15.45 1.39
CA LEU A 33 -31.06 -14.23 1.66
C LEU A 33 -30.88 -13.46 0.35
N ALA A 34 -31.27 -12.18 0.36
CA ALA A 34 -31.05 -11.24 -0.73
C ALA A 34 -30.34 -9.99 -0.18
N ILE A 35 -29.22 -9.62 -0.79
CA ILE A 35 -28.39 -8.48 -0.41
C ILE A 35 -28.23 -7.57 -1.63
N VAL A 36 -28.41 -6.27 -1.42
CA VAL A 36 -27.98 -5.21 -2.33
C VAL A 36 -26.90 -4.41 -1.62
N ALA A 37 -25.73 -4.28 -2.21
CA ALA A 37 -24.63 -3.57 -1.58
C ALA A 37 -23.79 -2.78 -2.57
N ASP A 38 -23.06 -1.82 -2.03
CA ASP A 38 -22.12 -0.99 -2.79
C ASP A 38 -20.73 -1.08 -2.13
N ILE A 39 -19.67 -1.06 -2.93
CA ILE A 39 -18.30 -1.19 -2.47
C ILE A 39 -17.66 0.20 -2.46
N THR A 40 -16.93 0.52 -1.39
CA THR A 40 -16.12 1.73 -1.34
C THR A 40 -14.74 1.45 -0.78
N CYS A 41 -13.73 2.04 -1.41
CA CYS A 41 -12.39 2.14 -0.84
C CYS A 41 -12.29 3.40 0.02
N VAL A 42 -11.58 3.34 1.15
CA VAL A 42 -11.38 4.48 2.05
C VAL A 42 -9.90 4.67 2.29
N SER A 43 -9.40 5.89 2.09
CA SER A 43 -8.01 6.30 2.31
C SER A 43 -7.92 7.63 3.05
N ASP A 44 -6.76 7.90 3.65
CA ASP A 44 -6.44 9.19 4.25
C ASP A 44 -5.90 10.22 3.25
N ALA A 45 -5.88 9.92 1.94
CA ALA A 45 -5.30 10.80 0.91
C ALA A 45 -5.82 12.24 0.94
N GLY A 46 -7.12 12.43 1.23
CA GLY A 46 -7.71 13.77 1.36
C GLY A 46 -7.28 14.52 2.64
N LEU A 47 -6.87 13.80 3.69
CA LEU A 47 -6.22 14.38 4.87
C LEU A 47 -4.75 14.70 4.56
N ASP A 48 -4.05 13.84 3.83
CA ASP A 48 -2.65 14.05 3.46
C ASP A 48 -2.48 15.24 2.51
N GLU A 49 -3.45 15.48 1.63
CA GLU A 49 -3.49 16.69 0.80
C GLU A 49 -3.55 17.97 1.63
N GLN A 50 -4.21 17.92 2.80
CA GLN A 50 -4.29 19.03 3.75
C GLN A 50 -3.07 19.12 4.67
N ASN A 51 -2.29 18.04 4.78
CA ASN A 51 -1.14 17.93 5.67
C ASN A 51 0.10 17.48 4.87
N PRO A 52 0.63 18.33 3.97
CA PRO A 52 1.61 17.93 2.95
C PRO A 52 3.04 17.81 3.50
N PHE A 53 3.22 17.03 4.57
CA PHE A 53 4.47 16.83 5.28
C PHE A 53 5.57 16.24 4.39
N THR A 54 5.28 15.13 3.72
CA THR A 54 6.24 14.43 2.85
C THR A 54 6.73 15.33 1.72
N GLU A 55 5.86 16.15 1.14
CA GLU A 55 6.21 17.08 0.08
C GLU A 55 7.10 18.22 0.60
N LEU A 56 6.79 18.78 1.77
CA LEU A 56 7.65 19.79 2.41
C LEU A 56 9.03 19.22 2.72
N MET A 57 9.11 18.02 3.30
CA MET A 57 10.38 17.36 3.62
C MET A 57 11.22 17.15 2.36
N ARG A 58 10.61 16.69 1.26
CA ARG A 58 11.29 16.53 -0.03
C ARG A 58 11.80 17.87 -0.56
N LEU A 59 10.97 18.92 -0.56
CA LEU A 59 11.36 20.25 -1.04
C LEU A 59 12.53 20.85 -0.24
N ILE A 60 12.54 20.67 1.08
CA ILE A 60 13.66 21.11 1.93
C ILE A 60 14.91 20.29 1.64
N SER A 61 14.78 18.96 1.47
CA SER A 61 15.90 18.09 1.11
C SER A 61 16.51 18.49 -0.24
N ASP A 62 15.68 18.70 -1.26
CA ASP A 62 16.11 19.15 -2.58
C ASP A 62 16.80 20.52 -2.53
N ALA A 63 16.26 21.45 -1.74
CA ALA A 63 16.83 22.77 -1.53
C ALA A 63 18.19 22.69 -0.82
N LYS A 64 18.30 21.87 0.23
CA LYS A 64 19.53 21.59 0.95
C LYS A 64 20.62 21.05 0.00
N SER A 65 20.29 20.04 -0.81
CA SER A 65 21.24 19.47 -1.78
C SER A 65 21.73 20.50 -2.80
N LYS A 66 20.85 21.41 -3.27
CA LYS A 66 21.23 22.50 -4.18
C LYS A 66 22.18 23.53 -3.54
N LEU A 67 22.23 23.60 -2.21
CA LEU A 67 23.15 24.45 -1.47
C LEU A 67 24.48 23.76 -1.13
N GLY A 68 24.71 22.54 -1.65
CA GLY A 68 25.96 21.79 -1.44
C GLY A 68 26.04 21.06 -0.09
N LEU A 69 24.94 20.98 0.65
CA LEU A 69 24.88 20.26 1.92
C LEU A 69 24.65 18.75 1.70
N PRO A 70 25.07 17.88 2.64
CA PRO A 70 24.93 16.42 2.51
C PRO A 70 23.49 15.96 2.30
N SER A 71 23.30 14.79 1.68
CA SER A 71 21.96 14.19 1.47
C SER A 71 21.27 13.83 2.79
N GLY A 72 22.03 13.45 3.82
CA GLY A 72 21.56 13.18 5.18
C GLY A 72 21.54 14.40 6.11
N GLY A 73 21.17 14.20 7.37
CA GLY A 73 21.29 15.19 8.44
C GLY A 73 20.15 16.20 8.52
N LEU A 74 19.07 16.01 7.75
CA LEU A 74 17.86 16.83 7.86
C LEU A 74 16.92 16.23 8.92
N ARG A 75 16.47 17.06 9.86
CA ARG A 75 15.36 16.77 10.78
C ARG A 75 14.27 17.83 10.63
N LEU A 76 13.07 17.40 10.27
CA LEU A 76 11.89 18.27 10.17
C LEU A 76 10.86 17.89 11.24
N GLN A 77 10.61 18.78 12.19
CA GLN A 77 9.50 18.64 13.13
C GLN A 77 8.38 19.61 12.76
N VAL A 78 7.16 19.10 12.69
CA VAL A 78 5.96 19.90 12.43
C VAL A 78 5.08 19.92 13.66
N HIS A 79 4.72 21.12 14.08
CA HIS A 79 3.81 21.37 15.17
C HIS A 79 2.36 21.23 14.70
N SER A 80 1.45 21.07 15.66
CA SER A 80 0.02 20.89 15.39
C SER A 80 -0.81 21.88 16.19
N LYS A 81 -2.04 22.09 15.75
CA LYS A 81 -3.08 22.77 16.53
C LYS A 81 -4.32 21.91 16.63
N ASP A 82 -5.06 22.10 17.71
CA ASP A 82 -6.36 21.49 17.90
C ASP A 82 -7.43 22.46 17.40
N VAL A 83 -8.24 22.03 16.44
CA VAL A 83 -9.43 22.75 15.96
C VAL A 83 -10.63 22.22 16.72
N VAL A 84 -11.26 23.08 17.52
CA VAL A 84 -12.44 22.75 18.31
C VAL A 84 -13.71 23.15 17.55
N SER A 85 -14.68 22.25 17.51
CA SER A 85 -16.00 22.46 16.95
C SER A 85 -17.08 21.98 17.92
N ASN A 86 -18.35 22.30 17.62
CA ASN A 86 -19.48 21.75 18.37
C ASN A 86 -19.59 20.21 18.29
N ARG A 87 -18.92 19.57 17.32
CA ARG A 87 -18.90 18.11 17.13
C ARG A 87 -17.73 17.43 17.83
N GLY A 88 -16.78 18.20 18.36
CA GLY A 88 -15.58 17.69 19.01
C GLY A 88 -14.32 18.41 18.53
N ARG A 89 -13.17 17.83 18.91
CA ARG A 89 -11.84 18.38 18.68
C ARG A 89 -11.10 17.55 17.65
N LYS A 90 -10.48 18.19 16.67
CA LYS A 90 -9.62 17.55 15.66
C LYS A 90 -8.24 18.17 15.66
N ARG A 91 -7.20 17.34 15.61
CA ARG A 91 -5.82 17.79 15.42
C ARG A 91 -5.53 18.04 13.95
N VAL A 92 -4.85 19.13 13.64
CA VAL A 92 -4.35 19.48 12.29
C VAL A 92 -2.90 19.92 12.37
N LEU A 93 -2.12 19.64 11.34
CA LEU A 93 -0.75 20.13 11.27
C LEU A 93 -0.72 21.63 10.92
N ARG A 94 0.23 22.35 11.51
CA ARG A 94 0.48 23.75 11.17
C ARG A 94 1.48 23.81 10.02
N LEU A 95 0.97 23.54 8.82
CA LEU A 95 1.71 23.55 7.57
C LEU A 95 1.13 24.57 6.60
N PRO A 96 1.98 25.21 5.77
CA PRO A 96 1.48 25.99 4.64
C PRO A 96 0.65 25.09 3.70
N PRO A 97 -0.37 25.64 3.02
CA PRO A 97 -1.12 24.90 2.01
C PRO A 97 -0.19 24.31 0.94
N ARG A 98 -0.52 23.12 0.44
CA ARG A 98 0.30 22.39 -0.56
C ARG A 98 0.76 23.27 -1.73
N LYS A 99 -0.13 24.09 -2.27
CA LYS A 99 0.14 25.01 -3.41
C LYS A 99 1.17 26.11 -3.09
N GLN A 100 1.38 26.42 -1.81
CA GLN A 100 2.29 27.47 -1.34
C GLN A 100 3.63 26.91 -0.84
N LEU A 101 3.79 25.59 -0.74
CA LEU A 101 5.01 24.99 -0.17
C LEU A 101 6.28 25.39 -0.91
N HIS A 102 6.24 25.42 -2.24
CA HIS A 102 7.42 25.78 -3.02
C HIS A 102 7.86 27.23 -2.75
N GLU A 103 6.91 28.16 -2.79
CA GLU A 103 7.15 29.57 -2.48
C GLU A 103 7.62 29.75 -1.03
N PHE A 104 7.01 29.05 -0.09
CA PHE A 104 7.40 29.03 1.31
C PHE A 104 8.86 28.57 1.49
N VAL A 105 9.27 27.46 0.87
CA VAL A 105 10.67 27.00 0.95
C VAL A 105 11.64 28.02 0.35
N GLN A 106 11.28 28.62 -0.79
CA GLN A 106 12.12 29.61 -1.47
C GLN A 106 12.28 30.92 -0.69
N ARG A 107 11.23 31.37 0.01
CA ARG A 107 11.21 32.67 0.69
C ARG A 107 11.58 32.60 2.16
N GLU A 108 11.19 31.54 2.86
CA GLU A 108 11.38 31.44 4.32
C GLU A 108 12.54 30.54 4.70
N ILE A 109 12.75 29.43 3.99
CA ILE A 109 13.74 28.41 4.38
C ILE A 109 15.10 28.70 3.74
N ILE A 110 15.17 28.76 2.41
CA ILE A 110 16.44 28.90 1.68
C ILE A 110 17.25 30.13 2.11
N PRO A 111 16.67 31.33 2.28
CA PRO A 111 17.44 32.50 2.68
C PRO A 111 18.09 32.34 4.05
N ARG A 112 17.35 31.78 5.03
CA ARG A 112 17.86 31.54 6.39
C ARG A 112 18.94 30.45 6.43
N VAL A 113 18.82 29.41 5.58
CA VAL A 113 19.88 28.41 5.43
C VAL A 113 21.15 29.08 4.87
N ARG A 114 21.03 29.92 3.83
CA ARG A 114 22.19 30.61 3.23
C ARG A 114 22.87 31.57 4.20
N GLU A 115 22.10 32.32 4.96
CA GLU A 115 22.60 33.23 5.99
C GLU A 115 23.44 32.46 7.02
N GLN A 116 22.88 31.38 7.60
CA GLN A 116 23.60 30.56 8.59
C GLN A 116 24.84 29.85 8.00
N ILE A 117 24.81 29.42 6.73
CA ILE A 117 26.01 28.92 6.04
C ILE A 117 27.08 30.01 5.96
N SER A 118 26.71 31.24 5.59
CA SER A 118 27.66 32.35 5.46
C SER A 118 28.27 32.79 6.78
N GLU A 119 27.54 32.59 7.88
CA GLU A 119 28.00 32.82 9.26
C GLU A 119 28.80 31.65 9.84
N GLY A 120 28.88 30.52 9.13
CA GLY A 120 29.57 29.32 9.60
C GLY A 120 28.85 28.58 10.73
N VAL A 121 27.53 28.76 10.87
CA VAL A 121 26.71 28.13 11.92
C VAL A 121 26.46 26.65 11.59
N SER A 122 26.71 25.77 12.56
CA SER A 122 26.40 24.34 12.49
C SER A 122 26.05 23.80 13.89
N PRO A 123 24.89 23.12 14.07
CA PRO A 123 23.88 22.80 13.06
C PRO A 123 23.04 24.01 12.65
N ILE A 124 22.57 24.01 11.40
CA ILE A 124 21.65 25.04 10.88
C ILE A 124 20.28 24.78 11.50
N THR A 125 19.71 25.78 12.16
CA THR A 125 18.44 25.65 12.87
C THR A 125 17.48 26.76 12.44
N ILE A 126 16.30 26.39 11.95
CA ILE A 126 15.25 27.32 11.54
C ILE A 126 13.99 26.97 12.31
N PHE A 127 13.50 27.94 13.08
CA PHE A 127 12.25 27.85 13.81
C PHE A 127 11.25 28.86 13.23
N ILE A 128 10.06 28.38 12.85
CA ILE A 128 8.95 29.19 12.37
C ILE A 128 7.71 28.80 13.17
N ASP A 129 7.21 29.71 13.99
CA ASP A 129 6.06 29.48 14.86
C ASP A 129 5.07 30.66 14.73
N THR A 130 4.16 30.52 13.76
CA THR A 130 3.09 31.47 13.41
C THR A 130 1.75 30.74 13.42
N GLU A 131 0.63 31.38 13.73
CA GLU A 131 -0.68 30.72 13.91
C GLU A 131 -1.01 29.56 12.91
N ASP A 132 -0.61 29.71 11.64
CA ASP A 132 -0.83 28.71 10.60
C ASP A 132 0.38 27.84 10.23
N THR A 133 1.62 28.27 10.54
CA THR A 133 2.83 27.49 10.25
C THR A 133 3.67 27.31 11.51
N GLY A 134 3.89 26.06 11.90
CA GLY A 134 4.70 25.69 13.05
C GLY A 134 5.67 24.60 12.64
N ILE A 135 6.91 24.96 12.31
CA ILE A 135 7.94 24.01 11.89
C ILE A 135 9.29 24.32 12.54
N GLU A 136 10.04 23.26 12.77
CA GLU A 136 11.43 23.29 13.19
C GLU A 136 12.25 22.46 12.20
N VAL A 137 13.22 23.11 11.57
CA VAL A 137 14.15 22.49 10.61
C VAL A 137 15.53 22.53 11.21
N ILE A 138 16.13 21.36 11.39
CA ILE A 138 17.53 21.22 11.79
C ILE A 138 18.25 20.53 10.63
N ILE A 139 19.34 21.14 10.16
CA ILE A 139 20.25 20.53 9.20
C ILE A 139 21.62 20.45 9.86
N ASP A 140 22.05 19.22 10.15
CA ASP A 140 23.36 18.92 10.68
C ASP A 140 24.26 18.32 9.58
N PRO A 141 25.20 19.10 9.01
CA PRO A 141 26.11 18.61 7.98
C PRO A 141 27.07 17.52 8.48
N ALA A 142 27.28 17.40 9.79
CA ALA A 142 28.08 16.33 10.40
C ALA A 142 27.21 15.17 10.89
N GLY A 143 25.89 15.27 10.73
CA GLY A 143 24.91 14.31 11.22
C GLY A 143 24.81 13.03 10.39
N SER A 144 23.82 12.21 10.73
CA SER A 144 23.60 10.91 10.08
C SER A 144 23.30 11.01 8.59
N ASP A 145 23.60 9.97 7.82
CA ASP A 145 23.20 9.83 6.41
C ASP A 145 21.67 9.82 6.19
N PHE A 146 20.90 9.74 7.27
CA PHE A 146 19.44 9.70 7.23
C PHE A 146 18.81 11.09 7.33
N THR A 147 17.68 11.25 6.63
CA THR A 147 16.73 12.33 6.86
C THR A 147 15.62 11.80 7.77
N SER A 148 15.22 12.59 8.76
CA SER A 148 14.19 12.25 9.72
C SER A 148 13.18 13.37 9.86
N GLY A 149 12.05 13.06 10.48
CA GLY A 149 11.09 14.07 10.86
C GLY A 149 9.89 13.46 11.55
N GLY A 150 9.07 14.34 12.11
CA GLY A 150 7.91 13.93 12.86
C GLY A 150 6.84 14.99 12.87
N HIS A 151 5.62 14.54 13.10
CA HIS A 151 4.46 15.38 13.33
C HIS A 151 3.50 14.67 14.27
N ALA A 152 2.59 15.40 14.88
CA ALA A 152 1.53 14.79 15.67
C ALA A 152 0.59 13.97 14.77
N ALA A 153 0.06 12.85 15.29
CA ALA A 153 -0.94 12.07 14.59
C ALA A 153 -2.20 12.91 14.31
N TYR A 154 -2.59 13.02 13.03
CA TYR A 154 -3.75 13.79 12.56
C TYR A 154 -4.82 12.94 11.86
N SER A 155 -4.46 11.71 11.45
CA SER A 155 -5.33 10.78 10.73
C SER A 155 -6.25 9.98 11.66
N ALA A 156 -5.83 9.79 12.92
CA ALA A 156 -6.64 9.09 13.92
C ALA A 156 -7.97 9.84 14.16
N PRO A 157 -9.13 9.19 13.93
CA PRO A 157 -10.41 9.86 14.02
C PRO A 157 -10.76 10.15 15.48
N THR A 158 -11.21 11.37 15.74
CA THR A 158 -11.63 11.88 17.07
C THR A 158 -13.09 12.37 17.07
N ILE A 159 -13.69 12.49 15.88
CA ILE A 159 -15.09 12.92 15.68
C ILE A 159 -15.81 11.83 14.87
N LEU A 160 -16.93 11.32 15.39
CA LEU A 160 -17.67 10.17 14.84
C LEU A 160 -18.15 10.36 13.40
N ASP A 161 -18.55 11.58 13.03
CA ASP A 161 -19.19 11.89 11.75
C ASP A 161 -18.36 12.81 10.84
N ASN A 162 -17.11 13.07 11.22
CA ASN A 162 -16.17 13.90 10.45
C ASN A 162 -14.82 13.20 10.28
N ASN A 163 -14.84 12.09 9.56
CA ASN A 163 -13.67 11.28 9.22
C ASN A 163 -13.86 10.65 7.83
N PRO A 164 -12.80 10.15 7.18
CA PRO A 164 -12.89 9.58 5.84
C PRO A 164 -13.89 8.43 5.72
N LEU A 165 -13.92 7.50 6.69
CA LEU A 165 -14.86 6.38 6.72
C LEU A 165 -16.31 6.85 6.68
N TYR A 166 -16.72 7.75 7.58
CA TYR A 166 -18.09 8.25 7.62
C TYR A 166 -18.48 8.97 6.32
N LYS A 167 -17.57 9.75 5.73
CA LYS A 167 -17.82 10.46 4.47
C LYS A 167 -18.02 9.50 3.31
N ALA A 168 -17.23 8.42 3.24
CA ALA A 168 -17.38 7.39 2.22
C ALA A 168 -18.71 6.62 2.37
N LEU A 169 -19.05 6.21 3.59
CA LEU A 169 -20.33 5.55 3.89
C LEU A 169 -21.52 6.44 3.51
N LYS A 170 -21.46 7.73 3.87
CA LYS A 170 -22.49 8.72 3.52
C LYS A 170 -22.67 8.83 2.00
N ALA A 171 -21.59 8.85 1.23
CA ALA A 171 -21.67 8.94 -0.23
C ALA A 171 -22.39 7.72 -0.84
N LYS A 172 -22.22 6.53 -0.25
CA LYS A 172 -22.83 5.28 -0.71
C LYS A 172 -24.29 5.10 -0.28
N ALA A 173 -24.70 5.67 0.86
CA ALA A 173 -26.07 5.56 1.33
C ALA A 173 -27.12 6.03 0.31
N ASP A 174 -26.80 7.04 -0.49
CA ASP A 174 -27.69 7.56 -1.53
C ASP A 174 -27.82 6.61 -2.73
N GLN A 175 -26.80 5.80 -3.02
CA GLN A 175 -26.83 4.81 -4.10
C GLN A 175 -27.77 3.64 -3.80
N LEU A 176 -27.94 3.32 -2.51
CA LEU A 176 -28.72 2.17 -2.05
C LEU A 176 -30.22 2.48 -1.83
N ARG A 177 -30.64 3.75 -1.98
CA ARG A 177 -32.04 4.12 -1.78
C ARG A 177 -32.96 3.45 -2.81
N GLY A 178 -34.01 2.80 -2.30
CA GLY A 178 -35.04 2.15 -3.09
C GLY A 178 -34.77 0.68 -3.42
N ALA A 179 -33.84 0.04 -2.71
CA ALA A 179 -33.70 -1.42 -2.73
C ALA A 179 -34.71 -2.07 -1.77
N ASP A 180 -35.30 -3.20 -2.18
CA ASP A 180 -36.34 -3.92 -1.43
C ASP A 180 -35.79 -5.09 -0.58
N SER A 181 -34.47 -5.21 -0.46
CA SER A 181 -33.77 -6.29 0.24
C SER A 181 -32.81 -5.75 1.31
N ILE A 182 -32.05 -6.62 1.98
CA ILE A 182 -31.03 -6.18 2.94
C ILE A 182 -29.99 -5.34 2.20
N THR A 183 -29.73 -4.14 2.70
CA THR A 183 -28.86 -3.14 2.09
C THR A 183 -27.58 -2.95 2.88
N GLY A 184 -26.45 -2.78 2.21
CA GLY A 184 -25.20 -2.53 2.93
C GLY A 184 -24.10 -1.88 2.14
N VAL A 185 -23.06 -1.46 2.86
CA VAL A 185 -21.83 -0.94 2.25
C VAL A 185 -20.68 -1.87 2.63
N ILE A 186 -19.91 -2.32 1.64
CA ILE A 186 -18.66 -3.04 1.86
C ILE A 186 -17.52 -2.05 1.73
N VAL A 187 -16.82 -1.83 2.84
CA VAL A 187 -15.67 -0.93 2.94
C VAL A 187 -14.40 -1.73 2.79
N VAL A 188 -13.57 -1.36 1.83
CA VAL A 188 -12.22 -1.89 1.64
C VAL A 188 -11.18 -0.83 1.99
N ASP A 189 -10.03 -1.28 2.44
CA ASP A 189 -8.95 -0.43 2.95
C ASP A 189 -8.02 0.06 1.86
N GLY A 190 -7.86 1.37 1.81
CA GLY A 190 -6.94 2.09 0.94
C GLY A 190 -5.90 2.88 1.72
N ASP A 191 -5.48 2.35 2.88
CA ASP A 191 -4.61 3.00 3.85
C ASP A 191 -5.32 4.14 4.59
N CYS A 192 -6.34 3.78 5.38
CA CYS A 192 -7.07 4.72 6.22
C CYS A 192 -6.95 4.36 7.71
N GLN A 193 -6.43 5.29 8.51
CA GLN A 193 -6.29 5.12 9.96
C GLN A 193 -7.64 4.90 10.65
N ALA A 194 -8.75 5.39 10.08
CA ALA A 194 -10.09 5.13 10.60
C ALA A 194 -10.53 3.66 10.49
N LEU A 195 -9.81 2.81 9.74
CA LEU A 195 -10.04 1.37 9.63
C LEU A 195 -9.12 0.54 10.54
N SER A 196 -8.10 1.16 11.13
CA SER A 196 -7.17 0.50 12.05
C SER A 196 -7.90 0.00 13.29
N THR A 197 -7.46 -1.16 13.80
CA THR A 197 -7.90 -1.67 15.11
C THR A 197 -7.06 -1.13 16.25
N GLU A 198 -5.91 -0.54 15.95
CA GLU A 198 -5.07 0.11 16.94
C GLU A 198 -5.63 1.50 17.27
N ARG A 199 -5.90 1.74 18.56
CA ARG A 199 -6.35 3.04 19.04
C ARG A 199 -5.13 3.90 19.36
N LEU A 200 -4.88 4.89 18.50
CA LEU A 200 -3.85 5.90 18.72
C LEU A 200 -4.36 7.00 19.69
N GLY A 201 -4.46 6.65 20.98
CA GLY A 201 -4.80 7.59 22.05
C GLY A 201 -6.23 7.47 22.59
N HIS A 202 -6.45 8.04 23.78
CA HIS A 202 -7.68 7.89 24.56
C HIS A 202 -8.92 8.55 23.93
N ASP A 203 -8.74 9.62 23.14
CA ASP A 203 -9.84 10.39 22.55
C ASP A 203 -10.25 9.88 21.15
N THR A 204 -9.71 8.73 20.70
CA THR A 204 -10.01 8.20 19.36
C THR A 204 -11.31 7.43 19.31
N VAL A 205 -12.01 7.53 18.18
CA VAL A 205 -13.24 6.79 17.89
C VAL A 205 -12.92 5.56 17.04
N SER A 206 -13.52 4.41 17.35
CA SER A 206 -13.28 3.20 16.58
C SER A 206 -14.12 3.14 15.30
N ARG A 207 -13.65 2.34 14.33
CA ARG A 207 -14.36 2.05 13.07
C ARG A 207 -15.78 1.53 13.31
N GLU A 208 -15.99 0.71 14.35
CA GLU A 208 -17.30 0.20 14.72
C GLU A 208 -18.21 1.31 15.26
N GLN A 209 -17.67 2.24 16.07
CA GLN A 209 -18.45 3.38 16.57
C GLN A 209 -18.85 4.32 15.42
N ILE A 210 -17.94 4.56 14.46
CA ILE A 210 -18.22 5.35 13.26
C ILE A 210 -19.31 4.69 12.41
N ALA A 211 -19.16 3.40 12.10
CA ALA A 211 -20.14 2.64 11.31
C ALA A 211 -21.50 2.55 12.02
N GLN A 212 -21.51 2.35 13.34
CA GLN A 212 -22.74 2.37 14.14
C GLN A 212 -23.42 3.73 14.08
N ARG A 213 -22.65 4.83 14.20
CA ARG A 213 -23.19 6.19 14.10
C ARG A 213 -23.79 6.46 12.72
N PHE A 214 -23.15 5.95 11.67
CA PHE A 214 -23.68 6.01 10.30
C PHE A 214 -25.01 5.24 10.19
N LEU A 215 -25.09 3.98 10.61
CA LEU A 215 -26.32 3.18 10.52
C LEU A 215 -27.48 3.76 11.35
N GLN A 216 -27.19 4.46 12.45
CA GLN A 216 -28.20 5.20 13.21
C GLN A 216 -28.81 6.38 12.43
N GLN A 217 -28.05 7.00 11.53
CA GLN A 217 -28.46 8.18 10.78
C GLN A 217 -29.05 7.83 9.40
N TYR A 218 -28.64 6.72 8.80
CA TYR A 218 -29.10 6.26 7.49
C TYR A 218 -29.88 4.95 7.62
N SER A 219 -31.18 5.07 7.88
CA SER A 219 -32.08 3.90 8.03
C SER A 219 -32.26 3.09 6.75
N SER A 220 -31.87 3.62 5.60
CA SER A 220 -31.85 2.93 4.30
C SER A 220 -30.68 1.98 4.12
N VAL A 221 -29.85 1.78 5.15
CA VAL A 221 -28.72 0.85 5.14
C VAL A 221 -28.84 -0.08 6.35
N ASP A 222 -28.70 -1.39 6.15
CA ASP A 222 -28.84 -2.42 7.18
C ASP A 222 -27.49 -2.82 7.79
N PHE A 223 -26.41 -2.80 7.02
CA PHE A 223 -25.09 -3.23 7.48
C PHE A 223 -23.92 -2.47 6.85
N VAL A 224 -22.77 -2.54 7.53
CA VAL A 224 -21.46 -2.15 7.02
C VAL A 224 -20.50 -3.33 7.25
N LEU A 225 -19.91 -3.84 6.17
CA LEU A 225 -18.81 -4.81 6.26
C LEU A 225 -17.50 -4.08 6.00
N ILE A 226 -16.61 -4.09 6.98
CA ILE A 226 -15.27 -3.50 6.89
C ILE A 226 -14.29 -4.63 6.60
N ILE A 227 -13.46 -4.45 5.58
CA ILE A 227 -12.38 -5.36 5.17
C ILE A 227 -11.09 -4.55 5.20
N ALA A 228 -10.38 -4.59 6.33
CA ALA A 228 -9.12 -3.89 6.52
C ALA A 228 -7.91 -4.82 6.36
N VAL A 229 -6.78 -4.29 5.91
CA VAL A 229 -5.53 -5.04 5.79
C VAL A 229 -4.52 -4.38 6.73
N GLN A 230 -4.00 -5.13 7.69
CA GLN A 230 -3.09 -4.59 8.70
C GLN A 230 -1.79 -5.38 8.78
N GLU A 231 -0.71 -4.63 8.94
CA GLU A 231 0.57 -5.16 9.38
C GLU A 231 0.53 -5.36 10.89
N VAL A 232 0.65 -6.61 11.33
CA VAL A 232 0.76 -6.96 12.75
C VAL A 232 2.12 -7.55 13.03
N LEU A 233 2.68 -7.23 14.19
CA LEU A 233 3.90 -7.89 14.64
C LEU A 233 3.58 -9.36 14.96
N ALA A 234 4.19 -10.30 14.24
CA ALA A 234 4.03 -11.71 14.55
C ALA A 234 4.67 -12.01 15.92
N PRO A 235 4.03 -12.82 16.78
CA PRO A 235 4.55 -13.16 18.10
C PRO A 235 5.73 -14.14 18.05
N THR A 236 6.23 -14.49 16.86
CA THR A 236 7.32 -15.45 16.63
C THR A 236 8.67 -14.75 16.64
N TRP A 237 9.72 -15.43 17.12
CA TRP A 237 11.10 -14.94 17.02
C TRP A 237 11.85 -15.55 15.83
N PRO A 238 12.57 -14.76 15.00
CA PRO A 238 12.63 -13.30 15.02
C PRO A 238 11.27 -12.68 14.63
N ALA A 239 10.92 -11.55 15.24
CA ALA A 239 9.68 -10.85 14.96
C ALA A 239 9.63 -10.47 13.47
N ARG A 240 8.57 -10.92 12.79
CA ARG A 240 8.30 -10.59 11.39
C ARG A 240 6.95 -9.89 11.33
N ASN A 241 6.83 -8.87 10.50
CA ASN A 241 5.53 -8.31 10.20
C ASN A 241 4.73 -9.37 9.43
N ALA A 242 3.50 -9.61 9.87
CA ALA A 242 2.54 -10.44 9.18
C ALA A 242 1.41 -9.54 8.68
N ILE A 243 1.00 -9.73 7.43
CA ILE A 243 -0.18 -9.07 6.89
C ILE A 243 -1.40 -9.90 7.29
N LYS A 244 -2.42 -9.24 7.85
CA LYS A 244 -3.69 -9.88 8.22
C LYS A 244 -4.87 -9.10 7.68
N LEU A 245 -5.88 -9.84 7.22
CA LEU A 245 -7.20 -9.31 6.94
C LEU A 245 -7.97 -9.19 8.27
N MET A 246 -8.51 -8.01 8.55
CA MET A 246 -9.13 -7.63 9.82
C MET A 246 -10.60 -7.24 9.56
N PRO A 247 -11.50 -8.22 9.40
CA PRO A 247 -12.88 -7.94 9.04
C PRO A 247 -13.67 -7.37 10.23
N GLY A 248 -14.69 -6.57 9.95
CA GLY A 248 -15.60 -6.02 10.95
C GLY A 248 -17.01 -5.89 10.39
N LEU A 249 -17.97 -6.62 10.96
CA LEU A 249 -19.38 -6.53 10.56
C LEU A 249 -20.17 -5.73 11.59
N VAL A 250 -20.73 -4.61 11.15
CA VAL A 250 -21.64 -3.76 11.94
C VAL A 250 -23.01 -3.80 11.29
N THR A 251 -24.04 -4.02 12.09
CA THR A 251 -25.43 -4.18 11.62
C THR A 251 -26.34 -3.28 12.43
N ARG A 252 -27.42 -2.81 11.80
CA ARG A 252 -28.45 -2.02 12.48
C ARG A 252 -29.27 -2.90 13.44
N ASP A 253 -29.63 -4.10 13.00
CA ASP A 253 -30.29 -5.11 13.83
C ASP A 253 -29.33 -6.26 14.14
N ARG A 254 -29.25 -6.64 15.43
CA ARG A 254 -28.44 -7.77 15.90
C ARG A 254 -28.90 -9.10 15.29
N SER A 255 -30.18 -9.24 14.94
CA SER A 255 -30.72 -10.45 14.30
C SER A 255 -30.11 -10.69 12.91
N LEU A 256 -29.82 -9.62 12.16
CA LEU A 256 -29.19 -9.69 10.84
C LEU A 256 -27.73 -10.15 10.92
N ARG A 257 -27.06 -9.90 12.04
CA ARG A 257 -25.65 -10.22 12.20
C ARG A 257 -25.37 -11.70 12.04
N SER A 258 -26.17 -12.59 12.65
CA SER A 258 -25.97 -14.03 12.53
C SER A 258 -26.19 -14.53 11.11
N ILE A 259 -27.18 -13.98 10.41
CA ILE A 259 -27.50 -14.32 9.03
C ILE A 259 -26.36 -13.92 8.09
N LEU A 260 -25.89 -12.67 8.19
CA LEU A 260 -24.84 -12.14 7.32
C LEU A 260 -23.44 -12.70 7.63
N LYS A 261 -23.20 -13.08 8.88
CA LYS A 261 -21.88 -13.56 9.32
C LYS A 261 -21.43 -14.79 8.55
N GLY A 262 -22.29 -15.78 8.34
CA GLY A 262 -21.92 -17.02 7.63
C GLY A 262 -21.46 -16.76 6.20
N VAL A 263 -22.22 -15.95 5.46
CA VAL A 263 -21.89 -15.59 4.07
C VAL A 263 -20.59 -14.83 3.99
N PHE A 264 -20.40 -13.82 4.85
CA PHE A 264 -19.17 -13.04 4.81
C PHE A 264 -17.96 -13.80 5.33
N GLU A 265 -18.09 -14.70 6.30
CA GLU A 265 -16.98 -15.57 6.70
C GLU A 265 -16.55 -16.51 5.57
N GLN A 266 -17.49 -17.11 4.84
CA GLN A 266 -17.19 -17.93 3.67
C GLN A 266 -16.57 -17.10 2.53
N MET A 267 -17.13 -15.92 2.25
CA MET A 267 -16.58 -15.00 1.25
C MET A 267 -15.12 -14.64 1.59
N LEU A 268 -14.84 -14.34 2.86
CA LEU A 268 -13.53 -13.95 3.35
C LEU A 268 -12.52 -15.10 3.33
N SER A 269 -12.94 -16.34 3.60
CA SER A 269 -12.06 -17.51 3.50
C SER A 269 -11.63 -17.82 2.06
N ASP A 270 -12.42 -17.37 1.08
CA ASP A 270 -12.17 -17.61 -0.34
C ASP A 270 -11.41 -16.45 -1.03
N LEU A 271 -11.06 -15.40 -0.27
CA LEU A 271 -10.22 -14.30 -0.76
C LEU A 271 -8.74 -14.70 -0.76
N PRO A 272 -7.95 -14.24 -1.74
CA PRO A 272 -6.50 -14.37 -1.68
C PRO A 272 -5.94 -13.65 -0.47
N MET A 273 -4.86 -14.18 0.10
CA MET A 273 -4.23 -13.56 1.25
C MET A 273 -3.47 -12.30 0.79
N PRO A 274 -3.69 -11.15 1.43
CA PRO A 274 -2.95 -9.95 1.10
C PRO A 274 -1.45 -10.14 1.41
N THR A 275 -0.60 -9.85 0.43
CA THR A 275 0.86 -9.96 0.55
C THR A 275 1.53 -8.68 1.06
N CYS A 276 0.82 -7.54 1.00
CA CYS A 276 1.28 -6.25 1.49
C CYS A 276 0.11 -5.35 1.93
N SER A 277 0.43 -4.28 2.67
CA SER A 277 -0.50 -3.20 2.99
C SER A 277 -0.83 -2.36 1.74
N ALA A 278 -1.94 -1.60 1.79
CA ALA A 278 -2.37 -0.79 0.65
C ALA A 278 -1.33 0.25 0.22
N SER A 279 -0.69 0.94 1.16
CA SER A 279 0.38 1.91 0.89
C SER A 279 1.63 1.27 0.29
N THR A 280 2.06 0.13 0.83
CA THR A 280 3.16 -0.65 0.25
C THR A 280 2.81 -1.12 -1.16
N GLY A 281 1.58 -1.61 -1.37
CA GLY A 281 1.10 -2.03 -2.68
C GLY A 281 1.12 -0.91 -3.71
N VAL A 282 0.67 0.30 -3.34
CA VAL A 282 0.74 1.49 -4.22
C VAL A 282 2.19 1.89 -4.51
N SER A 283 3.05 1.91 -3.49
CA SER A 283 4.47 2.25 -3.66
C SER A 283 5.17 1.26 -4.59
N GLN A 284 4.91 -0.03 -4.41
CA GLN A 284 5.42 -1.05 -5.32
C GLN A 284 4.85 -0.87 -6.72
N ALA A 285 3.54 -0.59 -6.85
CA ALA A 285 2.89 -0.38 -8.14
C ALA A 285 3.44 0.79 -8.96
N GLN A 286 4.03 1.78 -8.29
CA GLN A 286 4.69 2.92 -8.93
C GLN A 286 6.16 2.64 -9.29
N THR A 287 6.72 1.53 -8.83
CA THR A 287 8.11 1.15 -9.13
C THR A 287 8.18 0.60 -10.55
N SER A 288 9.18 1.05 -11.31
CA SER A 288 9.43 0.54 -12.66
C SER A 288 9.63 -0.99 -12.61
N GLY A 289 8.88 -1.73 -13.43
CA GLY A 289 8.92 -3.20 -13.43
C GLY A 289 7.95 -3.89 -12.45
N TYR A 290 7.06 -3.16 -11.78
CA TYR A 290 5.99 -3.79 -11.01
C TYR A 290 5.04 -4.62 -11.89
N GLY A 291 4.58 -5.77 -11.36
CA GLY A 291 3.72 -6.70 -12.10
C GLY A 291 4.47 -7.58 -13.10
N LEU A 292 5.80 -7.52 -13.12
CA LEU A 292 6.64 -8.45 -13.87
C LEU A 292 6.69 -9.84 -13.18
N GLY A 293 6.37 -9.98 -11.90
CA GLY A 293 6.50 -11.28 -11.21
C GLY A 293 7.93 -11.51 -10.73
N HIS A 294 8.49 -12.70 -10.95
CA HIS A 294 9.84 -13.05 -10.47
C HIS A 294 10.98 -12.56 -11.37
N HIS A 295 10.73 -11.58 -12.23
CA HIS A 295 11.72 -11.04 -13.16
C HIS A 295 13.01 -10.58 -12.49
N GLY A 296 14.15 -10.97 -13.07
CA GLY A 296 15.48 -10.75 -12.51
C GLY A 296 15.77 -11.59 -11.25
N GLY A 297 14.77 -12.27 -10.70
CA GLY A 297 14.88 -13.17 -9.58
C GLY A 297 15.43 -14.52 -10.00
N PHE A 298 16.32 -15.08 -9.17
CA PHE A 298 16.80 -16.43 -9.35
C PHE A 298 17.04 -17.11 -8.01
N LYS A 299 16.96 -18.44 -7.99
CA LYS A 299 17.47 -19.26 -6.88
C LYS A 299 18.50 -20.21 -7.45
N MET A 300 19.71 -20.19 -6.89
CA MET A 300 20.81 -21.00 -7.39
C MET A 300 21.32 -21.93 -6.31
N ASP A 301 21.55 -23.18 -6.68
CA ASP A 301 22.31 -24.16 -5.92
C ASP A 301 23.46 -24.68 -6.82
N SER A 302 24.29 -25.58 -6.29
CA SER A 302 25.39 -26.23 -6.99
C SER A 302 24.98 -26.80 -8.36
N ASN A 303 23.87 -27.55 -8.43
CA ASN A 303 23.38 -28.20 -9.64
C ASN A 303 21.97 -27.78 -10.08
N LYS A 304 21.42 -26.72 -9.47
CA LYS A 304 20.08 -26.21 -9.80
C LYS A 304 20.09 -24.72 -10.08
N LEU A 305 19.23 -24.31 -10.99
CA LEU A 305 18.93 -22.91 -11.27
C LEU A 305 17.42 -22.75 -11.41
N ARG A 306 16.83 -21.87 -10.60
CA ARG A 306 15.46 -21.42 -10.77
C ARG A 306 15.43 -20.02 -11.32
N VAL A 307 14.61 -19.79 -12.33
CA VAL A 307 14.33 -18.48 -12.92
C VAL A 307 12.83 -18.27 -13.03
N SER A 308 12.39 -17.02 -13.19
CA SER A 308 11.01 -16.69 -13.49
C SER A 308 10.51 -17.44 -14.73
N ALA A 309 9.34 -18.07 -14.62
CA ALA A 309 8.70 -18.71 -15.76
C ALA A 309 8.29 -17.71 -16.81
N ARG A 310 7.72 -16.57 -16.39
CA ARG A 310 7.37 -15.49 -17.29
C ARG A 310 8.59 -14.89 -17.98
N GLU A 311 9.65 -14.56 -17.25
CA GLU A 311 10.86 -13.99 -17.84
C GLU A 311 11.50 -14.96 -18.84
N LEU A 312 11.57 -16.26 -18.51
CA LEU A 312 12.08 -17.26 -19.45
C LEU A 312 11.26 -17.29 -20.74
N MET A 313 9.93 -17.20 -20.66
CA MET A 313 9.06 -17.17 -21.84
C MET A 313 9.33 -15.92 -22.70
N GLU A 314 9.51 -14.75 -22.09
CA GLU A 314 9.82 -13.51 -22.80
C GLU A 314 11.23 -13.57 -23.46
N VAL A 315 12.21 -14.20 -22.79
CA VAL A 315 13.54 -14.46 -23.34
C VAL A 315 13.48 -15.42 -24.54
N LEU A 316 12.74 -16.53 -24.42
CA LEU A 316 12.56 -17.50 -25.50
C LEU A 316 11.78 -16.92 -26.68
N ALA A 317 10.87 -15.97 -26.43
CA ALA A 317 10.16 -15.22 -27.45
C ALA A 317 11.01 -14.13 -28.11
N GLY A 318 12.25 -13.91 -27.65
CA GLY A 318 13.15 -12.86 -28.16
C GLY A 318 12.68 -11.45 -27.83
N GLN A 319 11.79 -11.28 -26.87
CA GLN A 319 11.28 -9.97 -26.44
C GLN A 319 12.27 -9.26 -25.50
N ARG A 320 13.08 -10.04 -24.80
CA ARG A 320 14.10 -9.58 -23.86
C ARG A 320 15.27 -10.57 -23.75
N THR A 321 16.26 -10.20 -22.95
CA THR A 321 17.35 -11.07 -22.52
C THR A 321 17.48 -11.02 -21.00
N PHE A 322 18.05 -12.06 -20.37
CA PHE A 322 18.34 -12.05 -18.93
C PHE A 322 19.34 -10.95 -18.53
N ASP A 323 20.06 -10.38 -19.49
CA ASP A 323 21.08 -9.35 -19.25
C ASP A 323 20.55 -7.91 -19.41
N GLU A 324 19.30 -7.72 -19.85
CA GLU A 324 18.70 -6.39 -20.04
C GLU A 324 18.48 -5.63 -18.73
N ASP A 325 18.01 -6.30 -17.67
CA ASP A 325 17.80 -5.67 -16.35
C ASP A 325 19.06 -5.67 -15.46
N ALA A 326 20.08 -6.45 -15.82
CA ALA A 326 21.40 -6.37 -15.19
C ALA A 326 22.16 -5.07 -15.57
N ALA A 327 21.61 -4.27 -16.48
CA ALA A 327 22.22 -3.08 -17.06
C ALA A 327 21.45 -1.78 -16.74
N LEU A 328 21.42 -1.39 -15.47
CA LEU A 328 21.51 0.05 -15.10
C LEU A 328 22.95 0.58 -15.20
N GLY A 329 23.83 -0.11 -15.96
CA GLY A 329 25.20 0.30 -16.19
C GLY A 329 25.85 -0.43 -17.37
N ALA A 330 26.11 0.33 -18.43
CA ALA A 330 26.98 0.05 -19.58
C ALA A 330 26.48 -0.96 -20.64
N ARG A 331 26.34 -0.46 -21.88
CA ARG A 331 26.50 -1.24 -23.10
C ARG A 331 28.00 -1.49 -23.29
N ASP A 332 28.44 -2.74 -23.17
CA ASP A 332 29.62 -3.25 -23.89
C ASP A 332 29.89 -4.74 -23.59
N GLY A 333 30.25 -5.48 -24.64
CA GLY A 333 31.21 -6.58 -24.58
C GLY A 333 30.74 -7.99 -24.22
N GLY A 334 29.79 -8.59 -24.94
CA GLY A 334 29.65 -10.05 -25.19
C GLY A 334 29.71 -11.07 -24.01
N THR A 335 29.74 -10.60 -22.77
CA THR A 335 29.92 -11.40 -21.56
C THR A 335 28.62 -11.41 -20.75
N PRO A 336 28.18 -12.57 -20.23
CA PRO A 336 27.02 -12.68 -19.36
C PRO A 336 27.09 -11.73 -18.16
N LYS A 337 26.11 -10.83 -18.00
CA LYS A 337 26.09 -9.84 -16.92
C LYS A 337 25.26 -10.30 -15.73
N SER A 338 24.11 -10.90 -16.00
CA SER A 338 23.24 -11.51 -15.01
C SER A 338 23.85 -12.81 -14.45
N GLU A 339 23.58 -13.07 -13.18
CA GLU A 339 23.98 -14.34 -12.55
C GLU A 339 23.31 -15.56 -13.22
N ILE A 340 22.12 -15.35 -13.81
CA ILE A 340 21.41 -16.34 -14.62
C ILE A 340 22.24 -16.71 -15.86
N SER A 341 22.57 -15.72 -16.70
CA SER A 341 23.37 -15.94 -17.92
C SER A 341 24.75 -16.52 -17.58
N LYS A 342 25.40 -16.06 -16.49
CA LYS A 342 26.70 -16.59 -16.02
C LYS A 342 26.61 -18.07 -15.65
N LYS A 343 25.54 -18.48 -14.96
CA LYS A 343 25.32 -19.88 -14.57
C LYS A 343 25.13 -20.76 -15.81
N PHE A 344 24.27 -20.37 -16.75
CA PHE A 344 24.09 -21.14 -18.00
C PHE A 344 25.39 -21.24 -18.81
N ALA A 345 26.11 -20.13 -18.98
CA ALA A 345 27.39 -20.13 -19.67
C ALA A 345 28.42 -21.03 -18.98
N ARG A 346 28.45 -21.05 -17.64
CA ARG A 346 29.32 -21.93 -16.86
C ARG A 346 28.98 -23.40 -17.10
N GLU A 347 27.72 -23.80 -16.97
CA GLU A 347 27.34 -25.22 -17.18
C GLU A 347 27.62 -25.68 -18.62
N LEU A 348 27.36 -24.83 -19.63
CA LEU A 348 27.76 -25.10 -21.01
C LEU A 348 29.28 -25.26 -21.17
N SER A 349 30.08 -24.42 -20.53
CA SER A 349 31.55 -24.53 -20.56
C SER A 349 32.07 -25.81 -19.90
N LEU A 350 31.31 -26.36 -18.94
CA LEU A 350 31.56 -27.64 -18.28
C LEU A 350 31.03 -28.83 -19.08
N GLY A 351 30.45 -28.61 -20.27
CA GLY A 351 29.85 -29.63 -21.11
C GLY A 351 28.54 -30.17 -20.55
N ARG A 352 27.83 -29.43 -19.69
CA ARG A 352 26.60 -29.89 -19.04
C ARG A 352 25.38 -29.21 -19.65
N LEU A 353 24.44 -30.03 -20.11
CA LEU A 353 23.08 -29.60 -20.47
C LEU A 353 22.11 -29.83 -19.30
N PRO A 354 20.95 -29.16 -19.28
CA PRO A 354 19.90 -29.50 -18.34
C PRO A 354 19.48 -30.98 -18.51
N SER A 355 19.48 -31.73 -17.41
CA SER A 355 18.97 -33.11 -17.38
C SER A 355 17.47 -33.16 -17.08
N GLU A 356 16.96 -32.13 -16.42
CA GLU A 356 15.55 -31.97 -16.06
C GLU A 356 15.17 -30.49 -16.11
N ILE A 357 14.00 -30.20 -16.66
CA ILE A 357 13.36 -28.87 -16.60
C ILE A 357 11.96 -29.09 -16.04
N SER A 358 11.63 -28.42 -14.93
CA SER A 358 10.32 -28.52 -14.30
C SER A 358 9.75 -27.15 -13.97
N ILE A 359 8.43 -27.03 -14.07
CA ILE A 359 7.68 -25.90 -13.52
C ILE A 359 7.50 -26.18 -12.03
N ILE A 360 7.89 -25.23 -11.19
CA ILE A 360 7.66 -25.26 -9.76
C ILE A 360 6.57 -24.23 -9.48
N PRO A 361 5.32 -24.68 -9.25
CA PRO A 361 4.23 -23.78 -8.94
C PRO A 361 4.56 -22.97 -7.68
N SER A 362 4.30 -21.68 -7.77
CA SER A 362 4.34 -20.80 -6.62
C SER A 362 3.04 -20.91 -5.81
N GLY A 363 2.96 -20.23 -4.66
CA GLY A 363 1.72 -20.18 -3.88
C GLY A 363 0.58 -19.52 -4.66
N GLU A 364 -0.68 -19.80 -4.29
CA GLU A 364 -1.88 -19.24 -4.95
C GLU A 364 -1.91 -17.70 -4.96
N ASP A 365 -1.16 -17.06 -4.06
CA ASP A 365 -1.04 -15.60 -3.93
C ASP A 365 0.17 -15.00 -4.67
N GLU A 366 0.98 -15.83 -5.35
CA GLU A 366 2.11 -15.37 -6.17
C GLU A 366 1.68 -15.16 -7.63
N CYS A 367 2.30 -14.19 -8.31
CA CYS A 367 1.93 -13.79 -9.66
C CYS A 367 2.80 -14.41 -10.77
N ASP A 368 3.68 -15.35 -10.42
CA ASP A 368 4.60 -16.02 -11.33
C ASP A 368 5.09 -17.35 -10.76
N ASP A 369 5.41 -18.30 -11.62
CA ASP A 369 5.98 -19.60 -11.26
C ASP A 369 7.49 -19.61 -11.46
N TRP A 370 8.16 -20.63 -10.95
CA TRP A 370 9.59 -20.83 -11.20
C TRP A 370 9.79 -21.94 -12.24
N ILE A 371 10.79 -21.77 -13.11
CA ILE A 371 11.32 -22.87 -13.92
C ILE A 371 12.62 -23.31 -13.29
N GLU A 372 12.67 -24.57 -12.84
CA GLU A 372 13.88 -25.20 -12.31
C GLU A 372 14.60 -25.98 -13.41
N PHE A 373 15.85 -25.61 -13.67
CA PHE A 373 16.81 -26.38 -14.46
C PHE A 373 17.72 -27.16 -13.52
N ARG A 374 17.81 -28.48 -13.71
CA ARG A 374 18.78 -29.35 -13.06
C ARG A 374 19.90 -29.71 -14.04
N PHE A 375 21.14 -29.68 -13.60
CA PHE A 375 22.31 -30.04 -14.38
C PHE A 375 23.02 -31.24 -13.75
N ASP A 376 23.38 -32.25 -14.55
CA ASP A 376 24.05 -33.47 -14.07
C ASP A 376 25.48 -33.60 -14.64
N SER A 377 25.94 -34.83 -14.87
CA SER A 377 27.24 -35.12 -15.46
C SER A 377 27.38 -34.50 -16.86
N PRO A 378 28.60 -34.17 -17.30
CA PRO A 378 28.83 -33.64 -18.65
C PRO A 378 28.22 -34.54 -19.73
N ASP A 379 27.51 -33.92 -20.66
CA ASP A 379 26.93 -34.55 -21.83
C ASP A 379 28.04 -34.80 -22.86
N PRO A 380 28.27 -36.06 -23.28
CA PRO A 380 29.28 -36.39 -24.28
C PRO A 380 29.15 -35.60 -25.60
N ALA A 381 27.95 -35.15 -25.97
CA ALA A 381 27.71 -34.45 -27.23
C ALA A 381 28.26 -33.01 -27.27
N ILE A 382 28.38 -32.35 -26.12
CA ILE A 382 28.88 -30.97 -26.02
C ILE A 382 30.15 -30.84 -25.18
N SER A 383 30.57 -31.93 -24.53
CA SER A 383 31.82 -31.99 -23.79
C SER A 383 33.02 -31.94 -24.72
N ARG A 384 34.09 -31.26 -24.31
CA ARG A 384 35.37 -31.33 -25.03
C ARG A 384 35.86 -32.77 -25.02
N PHE A 385 36.23 -33.30 -26.20
CA PHE A 385 36.97 -34.55 -26.30
C PHE A 385 38.22 -34.45 -25.43
N ARG A 386 38.39 -35.43 -24.53
CA ARG A 386 39.60 -35.57 -23.72
C ARG A 386 40.62 -36.42 -24.45
#